data_AF-A0A1Q7UD95-F1
#
_entry.id   AF-A0A1Q7UD95-F1
#
_cell.length_a   1.000
_cell.length_b   1.000
_cell.length_c   1.000
_cell.angle_alpha   90.00
_cell.angle_beta   90.00
_cell.angle_gamma   90.00
#
_symmetry.space_group_name_H-M   'P 1'
#
loop_
_entity.id
_entity.type
_entity.pdbx_description
1 polymer ?
#
loop_
_entity_poly.entity_id
_entity_poly.type
_entity_poly.pdbx_seq_one_letter_code
_entity_poly.pdbx_strand_id
1 'polypeptide(L)'
;MPHVARALLALGLLVAAARPAHAQALQIFDAHIHYSQSDWDALTPERALSVLARANVFRALVSSTPDDGTLKLYDRSPRGIVPFLRPYRNRGDMATWPHDVAVASYVEERLKRGIYRGIGEFHLSAGDVEAPVVKRFAVLAEQRNIFWQAHVDDVTVEKMLTLYPRVRILWAHAGMSSSAPTVSGLLGRFPNLWVELAIRTDVAPGGTLDSAWRAAFMKYPDRFMVGTDTWVTSRWETLRETMQAIQDWLAQLPRDVAEQIAYKNGERLFPAP
;
A
#
# COMPACT_ATOMS: atom_id res chain seq x y z
N MET A 1 -35.67 -10.23 77.44
CA MET A 1 -36.52 -9.86 76.30
C MET A 1 -35.75 -8.86 75.46
N PRO A 2 -35.58 -9.08 74.14
CA PRO A 2 -34.39 -8.65 73.42
C PRO A 2 -34.56 -7.32 72.66
N HIS A 3 -33.44 -6.64 72.49
CA HIS A 3 -33.26 -5.44 71.68
C HIS A 3 -33.42 -5.77 70.18
N VAL A 4 -34.27 -5.01 69.49
CA VAL A 4 -34.48 -5.12 68.03
C VAL A 4 -33.44 -4.24 67.33
N ALA A 5 -32.43 -4.86 66.73
CA ALA A 5 -31.48 -4.20 65.84
C ALA A 5 -32.10 -4.11 64.43
N ARG A 6 -32.27 -2.89 63.91
CA ARG A 6 -32.67 -2.63 62.52
C ARG A 6 -31.46 -2.80 61.60
N ALA A 7 -31.46 -3.84 60.77
CA ALA A 7 -30.51 -3.98 59.67
C ALA A 7 -30.98 -3.16 58.46
N LEU A 8 -30.20 -2.15 58.08
CA LEU A 8 -30.35 -1.42 56.83
C LEU A 8 -29.66 -2.23 55.71
N LEU A 9 -30.45 -2.77 54.78
CA LEU A 9 -29.96 -3.45 53.59
C LEU A 9 -29.67 -2.39 52.52
N ALA A 10 -28.40 -2.08 52.27
CA ALA A 10 -27.98 -1.21 51.17
C ALA A 10 -27.96 -2.03 49.86
N LEU A 11 -28.87 -1.74 48.94
CA LEU A 11 -28.92 -2.33 47.61
C LEU A 11 -27.91 -1.62 46.70
N GLY A 12 -26.72 -2.19 46.54
CA GLY A 12 -25.70 -1.67 45.63
C GLY A 12 -26.06 -1.95 44.17
N LEU A 13 -26.34 -0.91 43.39
CA LEU A 13 -26.40 -1.00 41.93
C LEU A 13 -25.00 -1.22 41.37
N LEU A 14 -24.73 -2.44 40.89
CA LEU A 14 -23.60 -2.73 40.02
C LEU A 14 -23.87 -2.13 38.63
N VAL A 15 -23.35 -0.93 38.38
CA VAL A 15 -23.22 -0.43 37.00
C VAL A 15 -22.05 -1.18 36.37
N ALA A 16 -22.36 -2.24 35.62
CA ALA A 16 -21.39 -2.88 34.75
C ALA A 16 -20.99 -1.88 33.66
N ALA A 17 -19.81 -1.28 33.77
CA ALA A 17 -19.23 -0.50 32.70
C ALA A 17 -19.04 -1.41 31.49
N ALA A 18 -19.91 -1.25 30.48
CA ALA A 18 -19.73 -1.88 29.18
C ALA A 18 -18.40 -1.41 28.61
N ARG A 19 -17.39 -2.28 28.60
CA ARG A 19 -16.16 -2.04 27.85
C ARG A 19 -16.57 -1.84 26.39
N PRO A 20 -16.13 -0.77 25.70
CA PRO A 20 -16.40 -0.64 24.28
C PRO A 20 -15.85 -1.90 23.62
N ALA A 21 -16.71 -2.63 22.92
CA ALA A 21 -16.28 -3.74 22.08
C ALA A 21 -15.23 -3.15 21.11
N HIS A 22 -13.96 -3.49 21.29
CA HIS A 22 -12.96 -3.16 20.29
C HIS A 22 -13.43 -3.82 18.99
N ALA A 23 -13.75 -2.99 18.00
CA ALA A 23 -14.09 -3.48 16.68
C ALA A 23 -12.97 -4.43 16.23
N GLN A 24 -13.34 -5.60 15.72
CA GLN A 24 -12.35 -6.58 15.29
C GLN A 24 -11.40 -5.94 14.27
N ALA A 25 -10.10 -6.06 14.52
CA ALA A 25 -9.05 -5.57 13.63
C ALA A 25 -9.28 -6.08 12.21
N LEU A 26 -9.11 -5.20 11.23
CA LEU A 26 -9.29 -5.52 9.82
C LEU A 26 -8.10 -6.33 9.32
N GLN A 27 -8.33 -7.36 8.52
CA GLN A 27 -7.24 -7.93 7.72
C GLN A 27 -6.71 -6.87 6.76
N ILE A 28 -5.40 -6.88 6.51
CA ILE A 28 -4.73 -5.89 5.67
C ILE A 28 -4.23 -6.50 4.38
N PHE A 29 -4.57 -5.85 3.27
CA PHE A 29 -3.83 -5.94 2.03
C PHE A 29 -2.78 -4.83 2.02
N ASP A 30 -1.49 -5.18 2.11
CA ASP A 30 -0.41 -4.18 2.06
C ASP A 30 -0.07 -3.85 0.60
N ALA A 31 -0.36 -2.63 0.17
CA ALA A 31 -0.13 -2.21 -1.20
C ALA A 31 1.32 -1.80 -1.51
N HIS A 32 2.26 -1.92 -0.56
CA HIS A 32 3.64 -1.51 -0.81
C HIS A 32 4.64 -2.25 0.08
N ILE A 33 5.30 -3.28 -0.48
CA ILE A 33 6.41 -4.00 0.17
C ILE A 33 7.61 -4.08 -0.78
N HIS A 34 8.80 -3.89 -0.20
CA HIS A 34 10.07 -4.23 -0.83
C HIS A 34 10.77 -5.37 -0.11
N TYR A 35 11.23 -6.34 -0.90
CA TYR A 35 12.05 -7.44 -0.42
C TYR A 35 13.25 -7.59 -1.35
N SER A 36 14.15 -6.61 -1.29
CA SER A 36 15.32 -6.47 -2.16
C SER A 36 16.51 -7.28 -1.62
N GLN A 37 17.65 -7.20 -2.30
CA GLN A 37 18.80 -8.06 -1.97
C GLN A 37 19.24 -8.00 -0.51
N SER A 38 19.37 -6.78 0.04
CA SER A 38 19.69 -6.58 1.45
C SER A 38 18.71 -7.27 2.40
N ASP A 39 17.44 -7.41 2.01
CA ASP A 39 16.41 -8.00 2.86
C ASP A 39 16.53 -9.50 2.88
N TRP A 40 16.69 -10.18 1.74
CA TRP A 40 16.80 -11.64 1.76
C TRP A 40 18.15 -12.14 2.30
N ASP A 41 19.18 -11.30 2.29
CA ASP A 41 20.46 -11.60 2.95
C ASP A 41 20.32 -11.62 4.48
N ALA A 42 19.36 -10.86 5.04
CA ALA A 42 19.12 -10.74 6.48
C ALA A 42 17.89 -11.52 6.98
N LEU A 43 16.89 -11.71 6.14
CA LEU A 43 15.56 -12.21 6.48
C LEU A 43 15.14 -13.27 5.46
N THR A 44 15.06 -14.54 5.82
CA THR A 44 14.66 -15.59 4.86
C THR A 44 13.23 -15.36 4.31
N PRO A 45 12.88 -15.87 3.12
CA PRO A 45 11.54 -15.75 2.56
C PRO A 45 10.44 -16.22 3.51
N GLU A 46 10.66 -17.34 4.19
CA GLU A 46 9.72 -17.93 5.14
C GLU A 46 9.54 -17.02 6.36
N ARG A 47 10.62 -16.38 6.81
CA ARG A 47 10.57 -15.42 7.91
C ARG A 47 9.87 -14.13 7.49
N ALA A 48 10.13 -13.61 6.29
CA ALA A 48 9.43 -12.46 5.74
C ALA A 48 7.90 -12.69 5.68
N LEU A 49 7.47 -13.83 5.13
CA LEU A 49 6.05 -14.21 5.11
C LEU A 49 5.47 -14.36 6.52
N SER A 50 6.24 -14.91 7.46
CA SER A 50 5.82 -14.98 8.87
C SER A 50 5.67 -13.61 9.52
N VAL A 51 6.51 -12.62 9.16
CA VAL A 51 6.40 -11.24 9.64
C VAL A 51 5.12 -10.60 9.12
N LEU A 52 4.81 -10.73 7.82
CA LEU A 52 3.57 -10.25 7.23
C LEU A 52 2.34 -10.84 7.93
N ALA A 53 2.29 -12.16 8.08
CA ALA A 53 1.16 -12.84 8.73
C ALA A 53 0.96 -12.38 10.19
N ARG A 54 2.06 -12.20 10.95
CA ARG A 54 2.01 -11.70 12.34
C ARG A 54 1.60 -10.24 12.46
N ALA A 55 1.71 -9.47 11.38
CA ALA A 55 1.22 -8.10 11.29
C ALA A 55 -0.20 -8.01 10.69
N ASN A 56 -0.92 -9.13 10.62
CA ASN A 56 -2.27 -9.21 10.05
C ASN A 56 -2.34 -8.87 8.55
N VAL A 57 -1.21 -8.98 7.84
CA VAL A 57 -1.14 -8.84 6.39
C VAL A 57 -1.36 -10.21 5.78
N PHE A 58 -2.52 -10.40 5.15
CA PHE A 58 -2.84 -11.65 4.46
C PHE A 58 -2.37 -11.63 3.00
N ARG A 59 -2.14 -10.44 2.45
CA ARG A 59 -1.74 -10.25 1.06
C ARG A 59 -0.96 -8.96 0.85
N ALA A 60 0.05 -8.99 -0.02
CA ALA A 60 0.90 -7.83 -0.25
C ALA A 60 1.28 -7.64 -1.73
N LEU A 61 1.33 -6.39 -2.20
CA LEU A 61 2.07 -6.02 -3.41
C LEU A 61 3.56 -6.03 -3.07
N VAL A 62 4.33 -6.87 -3.75
CA VAL A 62 5.78 -6.98 -3.53
C VAL A 62 6.51 -6.62 -4.81
N SER A 63 7.52 -5.77 -4.68
CA SER A 63 8.46 -5.47 -5.75
C SER A 63 9.89 -5.39 -5.19
N SER A 64 10.90 -5.81 -5.96
CA SER A 64 12.27 -5.96 -5.45
C SER A 64 13.31 -5.41 -6.42
N THR A 65 14.46 -4.98 -5.89
CA THR A 65 15.65 -4.66 -6.68
C THR A 65 16.83 -5.56 -6.23
N PRO A 66 17.30 -6.50 -7.05
CA PRO A 66 16.64 -7.02 -8.27
C PRO A 66 15.34 -7.78 -7.95
N ASP A 67 14.60 -8.12 -9.00
CA ASP A 67 13.27 -8.74 -8.94
C ASP A 67 13.27 -10.16 -8.31
N ASP A 68 14.43 -10.79 -8.14
CA ASP A 68 14.60 -12.10 -7.52
C ASP A 68 13.93 -12.24 -6.17
N GLY A 69 13.89 -11.18 -5.35
CA GLY A 69 13.21 -11.21 -4.06
C GLY A 69 11.70 -11.34 -4.19
N THR A 70 11.11 -10.67 -5.18
CA THR A 70 9.68 -10.77 -5.47
C THR A 70 9.33 -12.19 -5.88
N LEU A 71 10.15 -12.80 -6.75
CA LEU A 71 10.00 -14.21 -7.11
C LEU A 71 10.15 -15.13 -5.90
N LYS A 72 11.16 -14.90 -5.05
CA LYS A 72 11.35 -15.70 -3.83
C LYS A 72 10.09 -15.74 -2.99
N LEU A 73 9.45 -14.60 -2.71
CA LEU A 73 8.22 -14.57 -1.92
C LEU A 73 7.02 -15.17 -2.68
N TYR A 74 6.88 -14.84 -3.96
CA TYR A 74 5.79 -15.32 -4.81
C TYR A 74 5.78 -16.85 -4.92
N ASP A 75 6.94 -17.48 -5.12
CA ASP A 75 7.07 -18.94 -5.25
C ASP A 75 6.61 -19.69 -3.99
N ARG A 76 6.76 -19.09 -2.79
CA ARG A 76 6.27 -19.67 -1.53
C ARG A 76 4.80 -19.35 -1.24
N SER A 77 4.28 -18.22 -1.73
CA SER A 77 2.94 -17.74 -1.42
C SER A 77 2.28 -17.03 -2.61
N PRO A 78 1.93 -17.76 -3.69
CA PRO A 78 1.38 -17.15 -4.91
C PRO A 78 -0.01 -16.53 -4.70
N ARG A 79 -0.73 -16.95 -3.65
CA ARG A 79 -2.01 -16.33 -3.24
C ARG A 79 -1.81 -15.10 -2.35
N GLY A 80 -0.76 -15.08 -1.53
CA GLY A 80 -0.46 -13.99 -0.60
C GLY A 80 0.41 -12.88 -1.20
N ILE A 81 1.07 -13.12 -2.33
CA ILE A 81 1.98 -12.16 -2.96
C ILE A 81 1.46 -11.77 -4.33
N VAL A 82 1.36 -10.47 -4.56
CA VAL A 82 1.05 -9.89 -5.86
C VAL A 82 2.33 -9.27 -6.41
N PRO A 83 2.95 -9.87 -7.44
CA PRO A 83 4.26 -9.45 -7.89
C PRO A 83 4.15 -8.19 -8.77
N PHE A 84 4.95 -7.19 -8.43
CA PHE A 84 5.19 -5.97 -9.19
C PHE A 84 6.65 -5.95 -9.64
N LEU A 85 6.89 -5.61 -10.90
CA LEU A 85 8.23 -5.65 -11.50
C LEU A 85 8.85 -4.25 -11.50
N ARG A 86 9.83 -4.02 -10.63
CA ARG A 86 10.65 -2.79 -10.70
C ARG A 86 11.50 -2.80 -11.97
N PRO A 87 11.76 -1.64 -12.59
CA PRO A 87 12.64 -1.56 -13.75
C PRO A 87 14.13 -1.54 -13.38
N TYR A 88 14.49 -2.09 -12.22
CA TYR A 88 15.82 -1.98 -11.65
C TYR A 88 16.45 -3.37 -11.52
N ARG A 89 17.50 -3.62 -12.31
CA ARG A 89 18.39 -4.79 -12.17
C ARG A 89 19.31 -4.60 -10.97
N ASN A 90 19.63 -3.35 -10.65
CA ASN A 90 20.40 -2.93 -9.49
C ASN A 90 20.00 -1.48 -9.14
N ARG A 91 20.47 -0.96 -7.99
CA ARG A 91 20.14 0.40 -7.53
C ARG A 91 20.57 1.50 -8.50
N GLY A 92 21.62 1.30 -9.29
CA GLY A 92 22.12 2.28 -10.25
C GLY A 92 21.14 2.59 -11.39
N ASP A 93 20.29 1.64 -11.76
CA ASP A 93 19.28 1.84 -12.81
C ASP A 93 18.28 2.96 -12.45
N MET A 94 18.09 3.28 -11.16
CA MET A 94 17.17 4.35 -10.73
C MET A 94 17.47 5.70 -11.38
N ALA A 95 18.73 5.99 -11.68
CA ALA A 95 19.15 7.26 -12.26
C ALA A 95 19.03 7.33 -13.79
N THR A 96 18.96 6.20 -14.48
CA THR A 96 19.15 6.14 -15.94
C THR A 96 18.05 5.38 -16.68
N TRP A 97 17.20 4.63 -15.97
CA TRP A 97 16.21 3.75 -16.60
C TRP A 97 15.28 4.41 -17.62
N PRO A 98 14.87 5.70 -17.54
CA PRO A 98 13.94 6.27 -18.52
C PRO A 98 14.50 6.27 -19.95
N HIS A 99 15.83 6.20 -20.08
CA HIS A 99 16.55 6.24 -21.36
C HIS A 99 17.41 4.98 -21.62
N ASP A 100 17.46 4.02 -20.71
CA ASP A 100 18.25 2.79 -20.87
C ASP A 100 17.45 1.67 -21.57
N VAL A 101 17.75 1.44 -22.85
CA VAL A 101 17.14 0.38 -23.67
C VAL A 101 17.38 -1.04 -23.12
N ALA A 102 18.46 -1.25 -22.36
CA ALA A 102 18.72 -2.53 -21.72
C ALA A 102 17.78 -2.77 -20.53
N VAL A 103 17.31 -1.72 -19.85
CA VAL A 103 16.22 -1.82 -18.86
C VAL A 103 14.91 -2.21 -19.53
N ALA A 104 14.59 -1.63 -20.69
CA ALA A 104 13.39 -2.01 -21.45
C ALA A 104 13.42 -3.51 -21.81
N SER A 105 14.56 -3.97 -22.34
CA SER A 105 14.76 -5.38 -22.71
C SER A 105 14.62 -6.32 -21.50
N TYR A 106 15.18 -5.94 -20.36
CA TYR A 106 15.06 -6.68 -19.11
C TYR A 106 13.60 -6.81 -18.65
N VAL A 107 12.86 -5.70 -18.61
CA VAL A 107 11.45 -5.69 -18.16
C VAL A 107 10.59 -6.54 -19.10
N GLU A 108 10.75 -6.39 -20.41
CA GLU A 108 10.01 -7.19 -21.39
C GLU A 108 10.25 -8.69 -21.26
N GLU A 109 11.50 -9.09 -21.01
CA GLU A 109 11.85 -10.49 -20.78
C GLU A 109 11.20 -11.02 -19.50
N ARG A 110 11.30 -10.30 -18.37
CA ARG A 110 10.68 -10.71 -17.11
C ARG A 110 9.16 -10.84 -17.25
N LEU A 111 8.50 -9.88 -17.92
CA LEU A 111 7.05 -9.89 -18.13
C LEU A 111 6.54 -11.11 -18.92
N LYS A 112 7.40 -11.86 -19.63
CA LYS A 112 7.00 -13.13 -20.28
C LYS A 112 6.54 -14.19 -19.27
N ARG A 113 6.93 -14.10 -18.00
CA ARG A 113 6.47 -15.00 -16.93
C ARG A 113 4.96 -14.94 -16.68
N GLY A 114 4.31 -13.83 -17.03
CA GLY A 114 2.85 -13.68 -16.92
C GLY A 114 2.28 -13.52 -15.50
N ILE A 115 3.13 -13.50 -14.47
CA ILE A 115 2.71 -13.39 -13.06
C ILE A 115 2.49 -11.95 -12.60
N TYR A 116 3.19 -10.98 -13.19
CA TYR A 116 3.21 -9.59 -12.72
C TYR A 116 1.87 -8.89 -12.90
N ARG A 117 1.49 -8.11 -11.89
CA ARG A 117 0.29 -7.27 -11.89
C ARG A 117 0.58 -5.77 -11.92
N GLY A 118 1.87 -5.40 -11.95
CA GLY A 118 2.29 -4.05 -12.26
C GLY A 118 3.77 -3.93 -12.62
N ILE A 119 4.12 -2.77 -13.17
CA ILE A 119 5.50 -2.31 -13.41
C ILE A 119 5.75 -1.15 -12.44
N GLY A 120 6.86 -1.21 -11.72
CA GLY A 120 7.19 -0.32 -10.62
C GLY A 120 7.31 -1.09 -9.30
N GLU A 121 7.53 -0.42 -8.18
CA GLU A 121 7.72 1.03 -8.03
C GLU A 121 8.88 1.59 -8.87
N PHE A 122 8.63 2.70 -9.58
CA PHE A 122 9.66 3.46 -10.29
C PHE A 122 9.64 4.95 -9.91
N HIS A 123 10.76 5.61 -10.20
CA HIS A 123 10.99 7.04 -9.96
C HIS A 123 11.32 7.72 -11.28
N LEU A 124 10.73 8.89 -11.55
CA LEU A 124 11.11 9.71 -12.69
C LEU A 124 10.74 11.17 -12.42
N SER A 125 11.40 12.09 -13.13
CA SER A 125 11.04 13.52 -13.11
C SER A 125 9.97 13.83 -14.18
N ALA A 126 9.25 14.94 -14.04
CA ALA A 126 8.33 15.43 -15.08
C ALA A 126 9.01 15.59 -16.47
N GLY A 127 10.32 15.85 -16.50
CA GLY A 127 11.12 15.94 -17.74
C GLY A 127 11.26 14.60 -18.46
N ASP A 128 11.25 13.48 -17.73
CA ASP A 128 11.47 12.14 -18.28
C ASP A 128 10.19 11.40 -18.64
N VAL A 129 9.00 11.95 -18.35
CA VAL A 129 7.70 11.27 -18.61
C VAL A 129 7.55 10.83 -20.08
N GLU A 130 8.20 11.53 -21.00
CA GLU A 130 8.15 11.26 -22.44
C GLU A 130 9.37 10.50 -22.98
N ALA A 131 10.27 10.09 -22.09
CA ALA A 131 11.47 9.34 -22.45
C ALA A 131 11.10 8.00 -23.13
N PRO A 132 11.97 7.47 -24.02
CA PRO A 132 11.63 6.30 -24.84
C PRO A 132 11.22 5.06 -24.03
N VAL A 133 11.92 4.77 -22.92
CA VAL A 133 11.61 3.59 -22.09
C VAL A 133 10.32 3.80 -21.30
N VAL A 134 10.04 5.02 -20.84
CA VAL A 134 8.78 5.36 -20.16
C VAL A 134 7.59 5.16 -21.09
N LYS A 135 7.68 5.67 -22.33
CA LYS A 135 6.66 5.44 -23.38
C LYS A 135 6.48 3.95 -23.65
N ARG A 136 7.58 3.19 -23.72
CA ARG A 136 7.50 1.74 -23.91
C ARG A 136 6.78 1.04 -22.77
N PHE A 137 7.07 1.41 -21.52
CA PHE A 137 6.38 0.85 -20.36
C PHE A 137 4.89 1.21 -20.32
N ALA A 138 4.49 2.38 -20.83
CA ALA A 138 3.08 2.77 -20.88
C ALA A 138 2.32 1.82 -21.82
N VAL A 139 2.89 1.56 -23.00
CA VAL A 139 2.37 0.60 -23.97
C VAL A 139 2.29 -0.81 -23.36
N LEU A 140 3.32 -1.27 -22.66
CA LEU A 140 3.33 -2.59 -22.03
C LEU A 140 2.28 -2.72 -20.92
N ALA A 141 2.14 -1.69 -20.07
CA ALA A 141 1.16 -1.67 -19.00
C ALA A 141 -0.27 -1.71 -19.54
N GLU A 142 -0.55 -0.91 -20.57
CA GLU A 142 -1.83 -0.88 -21.27
C GLU A 142 -2.16 -2.24 -21.91
N GLN A 143 -1.25 -2.77 -22.76
CA GLN A 143 -1.46 -4.02 -23.49
C GLN A 143 -1.69 -5.23 -22.58
N ARG A 144 -1.04 -5.23 -21.41
CA ARG A 144 -1.16 -6.31 -20.42
C ARG A 144 -2.23 -6.07 -19.36
N ASN A 145 -2.87 -4.89 -19.38
CA ASN A 145 -3.81 -4.44 -18.34
C ASN A 145 -3.24 -4.61 -16.91
N ILE A 146 -1.99 -4.19 -16.72
CA ILE A 146 -1.30 -4.18 -15.42
C ILE A 146 -1.07 -2.74 -14.96
N PHE A 147 -0.85 -2.57 -13.65
CA PHE A 147 -0.65 -1.25 -13.07
C PHE A 147 0.73 -0.67 -13.34
N TRP A 148 0.80 0.65 -13.27
CA TRP A 148 2.04 1.40 -13.07
C TRP A 148 2.12 1.89 -11.64
N GLN A 149 3.12 1.45 -10.88
CA GLN A 149 3.39 1.99 -9.55
C GLN A 149 4.41 3.11 -9.65
N ALA A 150 3.96 4.35 -9.47
CA ALA A 150 4.76 5.54 -9.69
C ALA A 150 5.07 6.25 -8.36
N HIS A 151 6.34 6.33 -8.00
CA HIS A 151 6.85 7.18 -6.92
C HIS A 151 7.35 8.48 -7.52
N VAL A 152 6.44 9.44 -7.62
CA VAL A 152 6.65 10.74 -8.26
C VAL A 152 5.80 11.81 -7.56
N ASP A 153 6.12 13.09 -7.76
CA ASP A 153 5.30 14.20 -7.26
C ASP A 153 3.96 14.35 -8.02
N ASP A 154 3.11 15.27 -7.54
CA ASP A 154 1.79 15.55 -8.13
C ASP A 154 1.88 16.09 -9.56
N VAL A 155 2.83 16.98 -9.83
CA VAL A 155 3.07 17.53 -11.17
C VAL A 155 3.39 16.41 -12.16
N THR A 156 4.25 15.48 -11.76
CA THR A 156 4.70 14.38 -12.60
C THR A 156 3.60 13.34 -12.79
N VAL A 157 2.87 12.94 -11.74
CA VAL A 157 1.76 11.97 -11.90
C VAL A 157 0.63 12.55 -12.76
N GLU A 158 0.32 13.85 -12.62
CA GLU A 158 -0.66 14.52 -13.46
C GLU A 158 -0.23 14.53 -14.93
N LYS A 159 1.04 14.82 -15.21
CA LYS A 159 1.59 14.74 -16.58
C LYS A 159 1.50 13.32 -17.13
N MET A 160 1.82 12.30 -16.32
CA MET A 160 1.69 10.90 -16.71
C MET A 160 0.23 10.51 -17.03
N LEU A 161 -0.72 10.87 -16.15
CA LEU A 161 -2.15 10.58 -16.35
C LEU A 161 -2.72 11.28 -17.59
N THR A 162 -2.24 12.49 -17.88
CA THR A 162 -2.63 13.25 -19.07
C THR A 162 -2.10 12.63 -20.36
N LEU A 163 -0.83 12.21 -20.38
CA LEU A 163 -0.20 11.63 -21.58
C LEU A 163 -0.59 10.17 -21.81
N TYR A 164 -0.90 9.43 -20.74
CA TYR A 164 -1.20 8.01 -20.77
C TYR A 164 -2.58 7.69 -20.15
N PRO A 165 -3.68 8.25 -20.70
CA PRO A 165 -5.02 8.18 -20.07
C PRO A 165 -5.63 6.77 -19.99
N ARG A 166 -5.04 5.79 -20.70
CA ARG A 166 -5.47 4.38 -20.67
C ARG A 166 -4.68 3.52 -19.68
N VAL A 167 -3.59 4.04 -19.12
CA VAL A 167 -2.76 3.32 -18.15
C VAL A 167 -3.37 3.46 -16.76
N ARG A 168 -3.47 2.34 -16.03
CA ARG A 168 -3.90 2.33 -14.62
C ARG A 168 -2.70 2.65 -13.74
N ILE A 169 -2.77 3.71 -12.96
CA ILE A 169 -1.65 4.16 -12.12
C ILE A 169 -1.98 3.92 -10.65
N LEU A 170 -1.06 3.30 -9.92
CA LEU A 170 -0.99 3.28 -8.47
C LEU A 170 0.07 4.30 -8.04
N TRP A 171 -0.37 5.44 -7.54
CA TRP A 171 0.50 6.52 -7.12
C TRP A 171 1.02 6.25 -5.71
N ALA A 172 2.33 6.06 -5.61
CA ALA A 172 2.98 5.68 -4.38
C ALA A 172 3.00 6.84 -3.38
N HIS A 173 2.72 6.52 -2.12
CA HIS A 173 2.69 7.42 -0.96
C HIS A 173 1.86 8.68 -1.19
N ALA A 174 0.88 8.67 -2.09
CA ALA A 174 0.17 9.86 -2.52
C ALA A 174 1.10 11.04 -2.90
N GLY A 175 2.23 10.75 -3.56
CA GLY A 175 3.24 11.74 -3.93
C GLY A 175 4.12 12.21 -2.79
N MET A 176 4.11 11.49 -1.66
CA MET A 176 4.87 11.72 -0.42
C MET A 176 4.55 13.03 0.32
N SER A 177 4.49 14.15 -0.39
CA SER A 177 4.28 15.49 0.16
C SER A 177 3.00 16.18 -0.31
N SER A 178 2.26 15.60 -1.27
CA SER A 178 1.02 16.20 -1.74
C SER A 178 -0.05 16.23 -0.64
N SER A 179 -0.77 17.34 -0.53
CA SER A 179 -1.84 17.51 0.46
C SER A 179 -3.04 16.63 0.16
N ALA A 180 -3.85 16.26 1.16
CA ALA A 180 -5.10 15.51 0.95
C ALA A 180 -6.06 16.21 -0.06
N PRO A 181 -6.22 17.55 -0.04
CA PRO A 181 -6.96 18.27 -1.09
C PRO A 181 -6.38 18.11 -2.49
N THR A 182 -5.05 18.16 -2.65
CA THR A 182 -4.38 17.93 -3.94
C THR A 182 -4.66 16.52 -4.46
N VAL A 183 -4.49 15.51 -3.61
CA VAL A 183 -4.75 14.10 -3.92
C VAL A 183 -6.22 13.90 -4.32
N SER A 184 -7.16 14.48 -3.56
CA SER A 184 -8.60 14.45 -3.83
C SER A 184 -8.98 15.13 -5.16
N GLY A 185 -8.30 16.22 -5.51
CA GLY A 185 -8.45 16.90 -6.79
C GLY A 185 -8.03 16.03 -7.98
N LEU A 186 -6.86 15.38 -7.88
CA LEU A 186 -6.37 14.48 -8.92
C LEU A 186 -7.26 13.24 -9.07
N LEU A 187 -7.68 12.61 -7.98
CA LEU A 187 -8.61 11.47 -8.00
C LEU A 187 -9.95 11.78 -8.69
N GLY A 188 -10.45 13.00 -8.51
CA GLY A 188 -11.69 13.46 -9.15
C GLY A 188 -11.55 13.73 -10.64
N ARG A 189 -10.35 14.08 -11.11
CA ARG A 189 -10.07 14.38 -12.51
C ARG A 189 -9.69 13.14 -13.31
N PHE A 190 -9.01 12.18 -12.69
CA PHE A 190 -8.41 11.04 -13.37
C PHE A 190 -8.98 9.72 -12.85
N PRO A 191 -9.91 9.06 -13.58
CA PRO A 191 -10.56 7.82 -13.13
C PRO A 191 -9.61 6.61 -13.09
N ASN A 192 -8.46 6.70 -13.74
CA ASN A 192 -7.43 5.66 -13.82
C ASN A 192 -6.34 5.76 -12.72
N LEU A 193 -6.53 6.62 -11.70
CA LEU A 193 -5.60 6.83 -10.59
C LEU A 193 -6.00 6.08 -9.32
N TRP A 194 -5.13 5.30 -8.73
CA TRP A 194 -5.27 4.77 -7.38
C TRP A 194 -4.12 5.27 -6.54
N VAL A 195 -4.29 5.27 -5.22
CA VAL A 195 -3.31 5.80 -4.30
C VAL A 195 -3.05 4.78 -3.22
N GLU A 196 -1.79 4.61 -2.85
CA GLU A 196 -1.43 3.94 -1.61
C GLU A 196 -0.73 4.91 -0.64
N LEU A 197 -0.86 4.64 0.66
CA LEU A 197 -0.55 5.58 1.74
C LEU A 197 0.69 5.19 2.55
N ALA A 198 1.50 4.23 2.09
CA ALA A 198 2.70 3.82 2.79
C ALA A 198 3.56 5.04 3.13
N ILE A 199 4.21 4.99 4.31
CA ILE A 199 5.09 6.02 4.88
C ILE A 199 4.50 7.44 5.02
N ARG A 200 3.21 7.66 4.74
CA ARG A 200 2.55 8.93 5.05
C ARG A 200 2.35 9.09 6.55
N THR A 201 2.85 10.19 7.10
CA THR A 201 2.76 10.50 8.54
C THR A 201 1.65 11.49 8.88
N ASP A 202 1.11 12.18 7.88
CA ASP A 202 0.08 13.21 8.01
C ASP A 202 -1.35 12.68 7.81
N VAL A 203 -1.52 11.40 7.47
CA VAL A 203 -2.86 10.76 7.44
C VAL A 203 -3.48 10.77 8.83
N ALA A 204 -2.69 10.45 9.85
CA ALA A 204 -3.14 10.45 11.22
C ALA A 204 -2.04 10.96 12.18
N PRO A 205 -1.71 12.27 12.13
CA PRO A 205 -0.65 12.82 12.96
C PRO A 205 -0.98 12.60 14.44
N GLY A 206 -0.05 12.00 15.18
CA GLY A 206 -0.29 11.63 16.59
C GLY A 206 -1.40 10.60 16.79
N GLY A 207 -1.73 9.81 15.77
CA GLY A 207 -2.75 8.75 15.82
C GLY A 207 -4.19 9.24 15.60
N THR A 208 -4.42 10.54 15.44
CA THR A 208 -5.76 11.09 15.13
C THR A 208 -5.89 11.30 13.64
N LEU A 209 -6.89 10.68 13.01
CA LEU A 209 -7.14 10.81 11.57
C LEU A 209 -7.38 12.29 11.21
N ASP A 210 -6.57 12.79 10.27
CA ASP A 210 -6.70 14.16 9.79
C ASP A 210 -8.04 14.37 9.06
N SER A 211 -8.62 15.55 9.26
CA SER A 211 -9.95 15.88 8.74
C SER A 211 -10.01 15.95 7.20
N ALA A 212 -8.94 16.40 6.55
CA ALA A 212 -8.87 16.49 5.09
C ALA A 212 -8.66 15.11 4.48
N TRP A 213 -7.84 14.27 5.10
CA TRP A 213 -7.71 12.85 4.74
C TRP A 213 -9.02 12.09 4.92
N ARG A 214 -9.70 12.27 6.05
CA ARG A 214 -11.04 11.72 6.28
C ARG A 214 -12.00 12.12 5.16
N ALA A 215 -12.03 13.40 4.78
CA ALA A 215 -12.89 13.88 3.70
C ALA A 215 -12.54 13.22 2.35
N ALA A 216 -11.26 13.04 2.04
CA ALA A 216 -10.81 12.36 0.82
C ALA A 216 -11.24 10.88 0.80
N PHE A 217 -11.06 10.17 1.91
CA PHE A 217 -11.46 8.76 2.06
C PHE A 217 -12.97 8.57 1.91
N MET A 218 -13.77 9.44 2.52
CA MET A 218 -15.23 9.39 2.38
C MET A 218 -15.69 9.69 0.96
N LYS A 219 -14.96 10.55 0.23
CA LYS A 219 -15.31 10.94 -1.15
C LYS A 219 -14.92 9.87 -2.17
N TYR A 220 -13.79 9.19 -1.98
CA TYR A 220 -13.27 8.18 -2.92
C TYR A 220 -12.86 6.88 -2.19
N PRO A 221 -13.78 6.21 -1.49
CA PRO A 221 -13.45 5.06 -0.65
C PRO A 221 -12.84 3.90 -1.46
N ASP A 222 -13.11 3.83 -2.76
CA ASP A 222 -12.66 2.77 -3.68
C ASP A 222 -11.30 3.05 -4.36
N ARG A 223 -10.62 4.14 -3.98
CA ARG A 223 -9.40 4.64 -4.65
C ARG A 223 -8.14 4.65 -3.78
N PHE A 224 -8.26 4.28 -2.51
CA PHE A 224 -7.14 4.24 -1.56
C PHE A 224 -6.81 2.82 -1.09
N MET A 225 -5.54 2.58 -0.82
CA MET A 225 -5.02 1.40 -0.13
C MET A 225 -3.99 1.82 0.92
N VAL A 226 -3.81 0.98 1.93
CA VAL A 226 -2.72 1.13 2.92
C VAL A 226 -1.47 0.40 2.46
N GLY A 227 -0.32 0.75 3.01
CA GLY A 227 0.91 -0.02 2.84
C GLY A 227 1.98 0.38 3.85
N THR A 228 3.13 -0.29 3.84
CA THR A 228 4.21 -0.02 4.81
C THR A 228 5.52 0.45 4.21
N ASP A 229 5.80 0.06 2.97
CA ASP A 229 7.01 0.37 2.21
C ASP A 229 8.31 -0.02 2.96
N THR A 230 8.64 -1.30 2.89
CA THR A 230 9.87 -1.86 3.47
C THR A 230 11.12 -1.58 2.65
N TRP A 231 11.34 -0.32 2.23
CA TRP A 231 12.45 0.12 1.36
C TRP A 231 13.87 -0.09 1.92
N VAL A 232 13.99 -0.35 3.22
CA VAL A 232 15.20 -0.82 3.91
C VAL A 232 14.85 -1.93 4.89
N THR A 233 15.83 -2.81 5.16
CA THR A 233 15.66 -4.01 5.98
C THR A 233 15.09 -3.73 7.36
N SER A 234 15.48 -2.64 8.03
CA SER A 234 14.97 -2.29 9.36
C SER A 234 13.46 -2.00 9.38
N ARG A 235 12.83 -1.66 8.24
CA ARG A 235 11.37 -1.47 8.16
C ARG A 235 10.60 -2.77 8.36
N TRP A 236 11.19 -3.92 8.09
CA TRP A 236 10.56 -5.21 8.37
C TRP A 236 10.35 -5.43 9.88
N GLU A 237 11.18 -4.81 10.73
CA GLU A 237 11.08 -4.91 12.18
C GLU A 237 9.90 -4.10 12.72
N THR A 238 9.61 -2.95 12.11
CA THR A 238 8.54 -2.02 12.52
C THR A 238 7.19 -2.33 11.87
N LEU A 239 7.11 -3.34 10.99
CA LEU A 239 5.91 -3.61 10.18
C LEU A 239 4.65 -3.80 11.04
N ARG A 240 4.76 -4.52 12.16
CA ARG A 240 3.64 -4.71 13.10
C ARG A 240 3.19 -3.40 13.74
N GLU A 241 4.13 -2.53 14.11
CA GLU A 241 3.83 -1.24 14.72
C GLU A 241 3.17 -0.29 13.72
N THR A 242 3.67 -0.26 12.48
CA THR A 242 3.04 0.49 11.39
C THR A 242 1.64 -0.04 11.09
N MET A 243 1.44 -1.35 11.07
CA MET A 243 0.12 -1.95 10.87
C MET A 243 -0.84 -1.63 12.01
N GLN A 244 -0.38 -1.61 13.26
CA GLN A 244 -1.20 -1.18 14.39
C GLN A 244 -1.64 0.28 14.24
N ALA A 245 -0.71 1.18 13.90
CA ALA A 245 -1.06 2.59 13.64
C ALA A 245 -2.08 2.73 12.50
N ILE A 246 -1.98 1.88 11.47
CA ILE A 246 -2.97 1.81 10.38
C ILE A 246 -4.35 1.36 10.90
N GLN A 247 -4.42 0.32 11.73
CA GLN A 247 -5.67 -0.11 12.36
C GLN A 247 -6.32 1.01 13.18
N ASP A 248 -5.51 1.75 13.95
CA ASP A 248 -5.98 2.76 14.88
C ASP A 248 -6.67 3.93 14.16
N TRP A 249 -6.14 4.39 13.01
CA TRP A 249 -6.81 5.44 12.24
C TRP A 249 -7.94 4.90 11.35
N LEU A 250 -7.84 3.66 10.85
CA LEU A 250 -8.96 3.03 10.14
C LEU A 250 -10.19 2.88 11.04
N ALA A 251 -10.00 2.62 12.34
CA ALA A 251 -11.09 2.54 13.32
C ALA A 251 -11.85 3.88 13.53
N GLN A 252 -11.30 4.99 13.05
CA GLN A 252 -11.94 6.32 13.11
C GLN A 252 -12.82 6.62 11.88
N LEU A 253 -12.85 5.72 10.90
CA LEU A 253 -13.72 5.78 9.73
C LEU A 253 -14.98 4.91 9.92
N PRO A 254 -16.06 5.18 9.16
CA PRO A 254 -17.13 4.21 8.97
C PRO A 254 -16.56 2.86 8.53
N ARG A 255 -17.11 1.77 9.07
CA ARG A 255 -16.57 0.41 8.90
C ARG A 255 -16.45 0.01 7.43
N ASP A 256 -17.44 0.35 6.62
CA ASP A 256 -17.47 0.08 5.18
C ASP A 256 -16.32 0.78 4.44
N VAL A 257 -16.07 2.06 4.74
CA VAL A 257 -14.94 2.82 4.19
C VAL A 257 -13.60 2.25 4.66
N ALA A 258 -13.49 1.93 5.95
CA ALA A 258 -12.28 1.32 6.50
C ALA A 258 -11.95 -0.01 5.82
N GLU A 259 -12.94 -0.87 5.58
CA GLU A 259 -12.75 -2.15 4.87
C GLU A 259 -12.33 -1.97 3.41
N GLN A 260 -12.85 -0.92 2.73
CA GLN A 260 -12.42 -0.60 1.37
C GLN A 260 -10.92 -0.33 1.31
N ILE A 261 -10.43 0.53 2.21
CA ILE A 261 -9.04 0.96 2.24
C ILE A 261 -8.12 -0.12 2.80
N ALA A 262 -8.57 -0.87 3.80
CA ALA A 262 -7.81 -1.92 4.46
C ALA A 262 -7.51 -3.10 3.53
N TYR A 263 -8.50 -3.56 2.74
CA TYR A 263 -8.29 -4.76 1.91
C TYR A 263 -9.15 -4.87 0.66
N LYS A 264 -10.42 -4.46 0.66
CA LYS A 264 -11.34 -4.77 -0.45
C LYS A 264 -10.89 -4.13 -1.76
N ASN A 265 -10.28 -2.94 -1.73
CA ASN A 265 -9.69 -2.32 -2.92
C ASN A 265 -8.54 -3.16 -3.46
N GLY A 266 -7.61 -3.60 -2.60
CA GLY A 266 -6.50 -4.47 -3.01
C GLY A 266 -6.98 -5.78 -3.62
N GLU A 267 -7.96 -6.45 -2.99
CA GLU A 267 -8.53 -7.69 -3.52
C GLU A 267 -9.25 -7.49 -4.85
N ARG A 268 -10.03 -6.42 -4.99
CA ARG A 268 -10.76 -6.11 -6.23
C ARG A 268 -9.83 -5.76 -7.38
N LEU A 269 -8.79 -4.98 -7.13
CA LEU A 269 -7.86 -4.52 -8.17
C LEU A 269 -6.88 -5.60 -8.60
N PHE A 270 -6.55 -6.52 -7.68
CA PHE A 270 -5.57 -7.57 -7.87
C PHE A 270 -6.16 -8.91 -7.46
N PRO A 271 -7.14 -9.51 -8.14
CA PRO A 271 -7.73 -10.78 -7.70
C PRO A 271 -6.66 -11.87 -7.54
N ALA A 272 -6.87 -12.80 -6.61
CA ALA A 272 -6.00 -13.97 -6.47
C ALA A 272 -6.06 -14.80 -7.77
N PRO A 273 -4.92 -15.36 -8.22
CA PRO A 273 -4.89 -16.23 -9.40
C PRO A 273 -5.69 -17.52 -9.21
#